data_AF-A0A8T5DZ56-F1
#
_entry.id   AF-A0A8T5DZ56-F1
#
_cell.length_a   1.000
_cell.length_b   1.000
_cell.length_c   1.000
_cell.angle_alpha   90.00
_cell.angle_beta   90.00
_cell.angle_gamma   90.00
#
_symmetry.space_group_name_H-M   'P 1'
#
loop_
_entity.id
_entity.type
_entity.pdbx_description
1 polymer ?
#
loop_
_entity_poly.entity_id
_entity_poly.type
_entity_poly.pdbx_seq_one_letter_code
_entity_poly.pdbx_strand_id
1 'polypeptide(L)'
;MITVIFLVNNVEALCNDSDVTADYPDGKNIYTSGYVTYCRGENSCYTLNDICRTRRDTSYVYERYCNNNSMPRISYAKCDDGCDGNACKIVATCTDDCSTSGDKQCSGNGYQTCGNYDNDSCLEWSTNTNCATDEICKDGACEDKVTCTETDKGMDALTKATTIGYAPGTYDVISKTDICNSNVLTEYWCLNNYVNNTKITCIYGCTNGTCNTYVPTCSDDCSTGDKQCSGNGYQTCGNYDNDSCLEWSSTTNCYSNQTCTDGECVATCTDDCSTSGAKKCDGTTGYQTCGNYDTDSCLEWSSTTNCDYTKTCKSGNCVKKEWPIGLVTFECNVNDGCYFTNNLETDDELIITLKIEPESELPPGEYTFTANMNVGKANSDGMQIVTLTLED
;
A
#
# COMPACT_ATOMS: atom_id res chain seq x y z
N MET A 1 11.43 131.54 -17.06
CA MET A 1 11.41 131.56 -15.58
C MET A 1 10.00 131.94 -15.16
N ILE A 2 9.24 131.19 -14.38
CA ILE A 2 9.47 130.01 -13.55
C ILE A 2 8.19 129.19 -13.62
N THR A 3 8.36 127.88 -13.78
CA THR A 3 7.31 126.87 -13.78
C THR A 3 6.58 126.88 -12.44
N VAL A 4 5.29 127.20 -12.48
CA VAL A 4 4.37 126.98 -11.36
C VAL A 4 3.88 125.54 -11.48
N ILE A 5 4.37 124.69 -10.58
CA ILE A 5 3.88 123.32 -10.43
C ILE A 5 2.50 123.41 -9.75
N PHE A 6 1.45 123.11 -10.49
CA PHE A 6 0.15 122.79 -9.89
C PHE A 6 0.30 121.43 -9.22
N LEU A 7 0.39 121.41 -7.89
CA LEU A 7 0.12 120.19 -7.12
C LEU A 7 -1.39 119.97 -7.18
N VAL A 8 -1.82 119.17 -8.15
CA VAL A 8 -3.14 118.55 -8.10
C VAL A 8 -3.07 117.51 -7.00
N ASN A 9 -3.56 117.84 -5.81
CA ASN A 9 -3.83 116.85 -4.76
C ASN A 9 -5.03 116.01 -5.21
N ASN A 10 -4.83 115.16 -6.21
CA ASN A 10 -5.69 114.00 -6.41
C ASN A 10 -5.22 112.96 -5.38
N VAL A 11 -5.77 113.04 -4.18
CA VAL A 11 -5.80 111.87 -3.32
C VAL A 11 -6.78 110.92 -3.99
N GLU A 12 -6.27 110.05 -4.87
CA GLU A 12 -7.06 108.90 -5.33
C GLU A 12 -7.59 108.22 -4.07
N ALA A 13 -8.91 108.04 -3.99
CA ALA A 13 -9.52 107.41 -2.83
C ALA A 13 -8.89 106.02 -2.70
N LEU A 14 -8.17 105.77 -1.60
CA LEU A 14 -7.49 104.51 -1.35
C LEU A 14 -8.50 103.58 -0.67
N CYS A 15 -8.91 102.55 -1.39
CA CYS A 15 -9.68 101.42 -0.87
C CYS A 15 -8.75 100.20 -0.83
N ASN A 16 -8.64 99.56 0.33
CA ASN A 16 -7.91 98.30 0.49
C ASN A 16 -8.87 97.20 0.90
N ASP A 17 -8.78 96.08 0.19
CA ASP A 17 -9.56 94.89 0.42
C ASP A 17 -8.72 93.86 1.21
N SER A 18 -9.33 93.10 2.11
CA SER A 18 -8.57 92.24 3.04
C SER A 18 -8.27 90.84 2.49
N ASP A 19 -9.01 90.40 1.48
CA ASP A 19 -9.11 89.01 1.05
C ASP A 19 -9.17 88.84 -0.48
N VAL A 20 -8.55 89.82 -1.17
CA VAL A 20 -8.32 89.96 -2.62
C VAL A 20 -7.73 88.73 -3.35
N THR A 21 -7.32 87.69 -2.62
CA THR A 21 -6.50 86.58 -3.15
C THR A 21 -7.31 85.47 -3.84
N ALA A 22 -8.64 85.54 -3.89
CA ALA A 22 -9.49 84.49 -4.48
C ALA A 22 -10.75 85.03 -5.18
N ASP A 23 -10.64 86.16 -5.85
CA ASP A 23 -11.79 86.88 -6.40
C ASP A 23 -12.36 86.30 -7.71
N TYR A 24 -13.68 86.11 -7.76
CA TYR A 24 -14.49 85.99 -8.99
C TYR A 24 -14.34 87.27 -9.84
N PRO A 25 -14.56 87.28 -11.18
CA PRO A 25 -14.40 88.47 -12.00
C PRO A 25 -14.91 89.77 -11.34
N ASP A 26 -14.01 90.77 -11.29
CA ASP A 26 -14.10 92.10 -10.65
C ASP A 26 -13.72 92.23 -9.16
N GLY A 27 -13.06 91.25 -8.54
CA GLY A 27 -12.56 91.42 -7.17
C GLY A 27 -13.55 90.99 -6.08
N LYS A 28 -14.27 89.86 -6.25
CA LYS A 28 -15.32 89.40 -5.32
C LYS A 28 -14.99 88.02 -4.74
N ASN A 29 -14.75 87.89 -3.43
CA ASN A 29 -14.49 86.61 -2.78
C ASN A 29 -15.55 86.27 -1.73
N ILE A 30 -16.61 85.61 -2.18
CA ILE A 30 -17.77 85.30 -1.35
C ILE A 30 -17.54 84.20 -0.30
N TYR A 31 -16.37 83.57 -0.26
CA TYR A 31 -16.10 82.38 0.57
C TYR A 31 -15.09 82.62 1.69
N THR A 32 -14.40 83.76 1.69
CA THR A 32 -13.55 84.20 2.81
C THR A 32 -14.25 85.33 3.52
N SER A 33 -14.17 85.39 4.86
CA SER A 33 -14.68 86.56 5.59
C SER A 33 -13.65 87.68 5.49
N GLY A 34 -14.05 88.80 4.91
CA GLY A 34 -13.20 89.96 4.73
C GLY A 34 -13.82 91.27 5.21
N TYR A 35 -13.11 92.34 4.86
CA TYR A 35 -13.49 93.71 5.06
C TYR A 35 -12.74 94.62 4.08
N VAL A 36 -13.38 95.74 3.75
CA VAL A 36 -12.72 96.85 3.05
C VAL A 36 -12.43 97.99 4.00
N THR A 37 -11.24 98.57 3.89
CA THR A 37 -10.90 99.86 4.48
C THR A 37 -10.85 100.92 3.39
N TYR A 38 -11.47 102.08 3.64
CA TYR A 38 -11.41 103.20 2.70
C TYR A 38 -11.37 104.54 3.42
N CYS A 39 -10.68 105.52 2.83
CA CYS A 39 -10.57 106.88 3.38
C CYS A 39 -11.28 107.90 2.49
N ARG A 40 -12.04 108.81 3.10
CA ARG A 40 -12.67 109.96 2.43
C ARG A 40 -11.99 111.24 2.89
N GLY A 41 -11.03 111.72 2.09
CA GLY A 41 -10.14 112.82 2.47
C GLY A 41 -9.02 112.38 3.43
N GLU A 42 -8.23 113.32 3.92
CA GLU A 42 -6.97 113.03 4.63
C GLU A 42 -7.15 112.43 6.04
N ASN A 43 -8.32 112.58 6.68
CA ASN A 43 -8.50 112.27 8.11
C ASN A 43 -9.76 111.44 8.45
N SER A 44 -10.36 110.73 7.49
CA SER A 44 -11.58 109.95 7.77
C SER A 44 -11.56 108.61 7.05
N CYS A 45 -11.08 107.58 7.74
CA CYS A 45 -11.04 106.22 7.25
C CYS A 45 -12.10 105.36 7.95
N TYR A 46 -12.71 104.46 7.20
CA TYR A 46 -13.81 103.59 7.62
C TYR A 46 -13.51 102.15 7.25
N THR A 47 -14.04 101.23 8.04
CA THR A 47 -14.00 99.80 7.76
C THR A 47 -15.43 99.30 7.53
N LEU A 48 -15.64 98.55 6.46
CA LEU A 48 -16.90 97.87 6.17
C LEU A 48 -16.59 96.38 6.06
N ASN A 49 -17.11 95.59 6.98
CA ASN A 49 -16.99 94.13 6.93
C ASN A 49 -17.95 93.56 5.89
N ASP A 50 -17.60 92.40 5.36
CA ASP A 50 -18.56 91.53 4.70
C ASP A 50 -19.61 91.07 5.69
N ILE A 51 -20.76 90.72 5.15
CA ILE A 51 -21.90 90.33 5.95
C ILE A 51 -22.58 89.18 5.24
N CYS A 52 -22.59 88.00 5.86
CA CYS A 52 -23.50 86.94 5.44
C CYS A 52 -24.75 86.94 6.32
N ARG A 53 -25.92 86.85 5.68
CA ARG A 53 -27.23 86.81 6.36
C ARG A 53 -28.13 85.76 5.75
N THR A 54 -28.72 84.96 6.63
CA THR A 54 -29.82 84.05 6.29
C THR A 54 -31.15 84.75 6.52
N ARG A 55 -32.04 84.75 5.51
CA ARG A 55 -33.42 85.23 5.66
C ARG A 55 -34.38 84.14 5.20
N ARG A 56 -35.23 83.66 6.12
CA ARG A 56 -36.01 82.43 5.93
C ARG A 56 -35.04 81.27 5.65
N ASP A 57 -35.02 80.75 4.43
CA ASP A 57 -34.21 79.58 4.03
C ASP A 57 -33.21 79.91 2.91
N THR A 58 -32.87 81.19 2.73
CA THR A 58 -31.88 81.59 1.73
C THR A 58 -30.83 82.48 2.36
N SER A 59 -29.58 82.10 2.15
CA SER A 59 -28.41 82.85 2.63
C SER A 59 -27.83 83.69 1.51
N TYR A 60 -27.40 84.89 1.86
CA TYR A 60 -26.71 85.79 0.97
C TYR A 60 -25.51 86.39 1.68
N VAL A 61 -24.39 86.44 0.99
CA VAL A 61 -23.27 87.28 1.40
C VAL A 61 -23.34 88.61 0.67
N TYR A 62 -23.09 89.66 1.44
CA TYR A 62 -22.93 91.02 0.98
C TYR A 62 -21.44 91.36 1.01
N GLU A 63 -20.80 91.03 -0.10
CA GLU A 63 -19.38 91.24 -0.32
C GLU A 63 -19.06 92.72 -0.45
N ARG A 64 -18.17 93.22 0.38
CA ARG A 64 -17.57 94.54 0.28
C ARG A 64 -16.26 94.39 -0.45
N TYR A 65 -16.11 95.14 -1.54
CA TYR A 65 -14.89 95.04 -2.34
C TYR A 65 -14.45 96.37 -2.92
N CYS A 66 -13.18 96.47 -3.29
CA CYS A 66 -12.61 97.67 -3.90
C CYS A 66 -12.61 97.58 -5.44
N ASN A 67 -13.44 98.36 -6.13
CA ASN A 67 -13.36 98.46 -7.60
C ASN A 67 -12.20 99.39 -8.00
N ASN A 68 -11.17 98.84 -8.66
CA ASN A 68 -9.98 99.55 -9.12
C ASN A 68 -9.38 100.46 -8.03
N ASN A 69 -9.26 99.92 -6.81
CA ASN A 69 -8.72 100.57 -5.61
C ASN A 69 -9.39 101.90 -5.21
N SER A 70 -10.52 102.28 -5.81
CA SER A 70 -11.05 103.64 -5.70
C SER A 70 -12.03 103.81 -4.53
N MET A 71 -13.14 103.08 -4.52
CA MET A 71 -14.17 103.21 -3.48
C MET A 71 -14.79 101.85 -3.21
N PRO A 72 -15.24 101.60 -1.97
CA PRO A 72 -15.90 100.35 -1.65
C PRO A 72 -17.18 100.22 -2.48
N ARG A 73 -17.42 99.01 -2.95
CA ARG A 73 -18.64 98.57 -3.61
C ARG A 73 -19.27 97.47 -2.77
N ILE A 74 -20.51 97.14 -3.13
CA ILE A 74 -21.20 96.01 -2.55
C ILE A 74 -21.68 95.12 -3.68
N SER A 75 -21.35 93.84 -3.59
CA SER A 75 -21.97 92.79 -4.38
C SER A 75 -22.84 91.96 -3.46
N TYR A 76 -23.82 91.27 -4.02
CA TYR A 76 -24.57 90.25 -3.30
C TYR A 76 -24.49 88.95 -4.08
N ALA A 77 -24.22 87.86 -3.39
CA ALA A 77 -24.23 86.52 -3.94
C ALA A 77 -25.08 85.62 -3.05
N LYS A 78 -25.79 84.69 -3.68
CA LYS A 78 -26.51 83.65 -2.95
C LYS A 78 -25.48 82.65 -2.44
N CYS A 79 -25.55 82.31 -1.16
CA CYS A 79 -24.83 81.16 -0.61
C CYS A 79 -25.79 79.98 -0.64
N ASP A 80 -25.54 79.02 -1.53
CA ASP A 80 -26.41 77.86 -1.68
C ASP A 80 -26.43 76.99 -0.42
N ASP A 81 -25.31 76.96 0.33
CA ASP A 81 -25.12 76.11 1.51
C ASP A 81 -25.12 76.84 2.86
N GLY A 82 -25.53 78.11 2.86
CA GLY A 82 -25.60 78.91 4.08
C GLY A 82 -24.39 79.81 4.34
N CYS A 83 -24.38 80.41 5.53
CA CYS A 83 -23.31 81.31 5.97
C CYS A 83 -22.35 80.61 6.93
N ASP A 84 -21.05 80.83 6.76
CA ASP A 84 -20.03 80.57 7.78
C ASP A 84 -19.38 81.91 8.17
N GLY A 85 -19.72 82.40 9.37
CA GLY A 85 -19.38 83.77 9.78
C GLY A 85 -19.94 84.82 8.80
N ASN A 86 -19.06 85.63 8.23
CA ASN A 86 -19.41 86.70 7.28
C ASN A 86 -19.26 86.27 5.80
N ALA A 87 -19.01 84.99 5.52
CA ALA A 87 -18.84 84.44 4.18
C ALA A 87 -19.84 83.32 3.87
N CYS A 88 -19.90 82.89 2.60
CA CYS A 88 -20.59 81.68 2.22
C CYS A 88 -19.86 80.46 2.77
N LYS A 89 -20.62 79.48 3.26
CA LYS A 89 -20.08 78.19 3.70
C LYS A 89 -19.42 77.50 2.52
N ILE A 90 -18.14 77.15 2.63
CA ILE A 90 -17.51 76.22 1.70
C ILE A 90 -17.99 74.83 2.09
N VAL A 91 -18.98 74.30 1.36
CA VAL A 91 -19.21 72.86 1.34
C VAL A 91 -18.22 72.32 0.33
N ALA A 92 -17.18 71.65 0.81
CA ALA A 92 -16.39 70.80 -0.06
C ALA A 92 -17.37 69.84 -0.72
N THR A 93 -17.53 69.94 -2.04
CA THR A 93 -18.35 69.01 -2.81
C THR A 93 -17.59 67.68 -2.90
N CYS A 94 -17.48 66.99 -1.78
CA CYS A 94 -17.01 65.63 -1.73
C CYS A 94 -18.18 64.70 -2.09
N THR A 95 -17.87 63.49 -2.52
CA THR A 95 -18.85 62.43 -2.74
C THR A 95 -18.40 61.24 -1.93
N ASP A 96 -19.32 60.61 -1.21
CA ASP A 96 -19.00 59.43 -0.42
C ASP A 96 -18.43 58.32 -1.30
N ASP A 97 -17.23 57.84 -0.96
CA ASP A 97 -16.62 56.65 -1.55
C ASP A 97 -17.24 55.36 -0.98
N CYS A 98 -17.95 55.47 0.15
CA CYS A 98 -18.63 54.37 0.83
C CYS A 98 -19.91 54.82 1.55
N SER A 99 -20.92 53.95 1.63
CA SER A 99 -22.29 54.39 1.98
C SER A 99 -22.59 54.47 3.48
N THR A 100 -21.97 53.64 4.30
CA THR A 100 -22.27 53.58 5.75
C THR A 100 -20.99 53.53 6.56
N SER A 101 -20.82 54.48 7.49
CA SER A 101 -19.70 54.44 8.42
C SER A 101 -19.71 53.13 9.22
N GLY A 102 -18.56 52.46 9.26
CA GLY A 102 -18.36 51.15 9.86
C GLY A 102 -18.49 49.98 8.89
N ASP A 103 -18.99 50.18 7.67
CA ASP A 103 -18.98 49.14 6.64
C ASP A 103 -17.55 48.69 6.37
N LYS A 104 -17.37 47.41 6.05
CA LYS A 104 -16.06 46.84 5.71
C LYS A 104 -16.10 46.21 4.33
N GLN A 105 -15.00 46.34 3.62
CA GLN A 105 -14.79 45.64 2.35
C GLN A 105 -13.41 45.01 2.30
N CYS A 106 -13.27 43.98 1.48
CA CYS A 106 -11.95 43.42 1.17
C CYS A 106 -11.28 44.22 0.04
N SER A 107 -10.01 44.56 0.26
CA SER A 107 -9.11 45.16 -0.72
C SER A 107 -7.81 44.36 -0.74
N GLY A 108 -7.70 43.42 -1.69
CA GLY A 108 -6.61 42.43 -1.70
C GLY A 108 -6.72 41.44 -0.52
N ASN A 109 -5.59 41.10 0.11
CA ASN A 109 -5.58 40.26 1.32
C ASN A 109 -5.69 41.08 2.61
N GLY A 110 -6.55 42.08 2.61
CA GLY A 110 -6.80 42.96 3.75
C GLY A 110 -8.16 43.62 3.63
N TYR A 111 -8.61 44.28 4.69
CA TYR A 111 -9.89 44.98 4.71
C TYR A 111 -9.72 46.48 4.92
N GLN A 112 -10.68 47.25 4.41
CA GLN A 112 -10.86 48.66 4.68
C GLN A 112 -12.15 48.86 5.46
N THR A 113 -12.19 49.88 6.31
CA THR A 113 -13.39 50.30 7.04
C THR A 113 -13.84 51.66 6.52
N CYS A 114 -15.14 51.83 6.32
CA CYS A 114 -15.75 53.08 5.88
C CYS A 114 -15.85 54.08 7.04
N GLY A 115 -15.42 55.31 6.83
CA GLY A 115 -15.42 56.35 7.85
C GLY A 115 -14.89 57.67 7.29
N ASN A 116 -14.89 58.72 8.09
CA ASN A 116 -14.28 59.98 7.68
C ASN A 116 -12.82 60.01 8.14
N TYR A 117 -11.89 60.06 7.19
CA TYR A 117 -10.44 59.98 7.44
C TYR A 117 -9.68 61.26 7.09
N ASP A 118 -10.39 62.34 6.75
CA ASP A 118 -9.80 63.65 6.49
C ASP A 118 -10.61 64.82 7.11
N ASN A 119 -10.61 66.00 6.47
CA ASN A 119 -11.19 67.24 7.03
C ASN A 119 -12.53 67.63 6.40
N ASP A 120 -13.04 66.86 5.45
CA ASP A 120 -14.37 67.11 4.90
C ASP A 120 -15.46 66.30 5.65
N SER A 121 -16.66 66.19 5.10
CA SER A 121 -17.80 65.51 5.74
C SER A 121 -18.18 64.18 5.08
N CYS A 122 -17.49 63.78 4.03
CA CYS A 122 -17.78 62.55 3.29
C CYS A 122 -17.20 61.33 4.00
N LEU A 123 -17.59 60.17 3.51
CA LEU A 123 -17.10 58.88 3.95
C LEU A 123 -16.11 58.31 2.94
N GLU A 124 -14.94 57.91 3.43
CA GLU A 124 -13.86 57.28 2.68
C GLU A 124 -13.52 55.88 3.22
N TRP A 125 -12.82 55.12 2.40
CA TRP A 125 -12.21 53.87 2.84
C TRP A 125 -10.91 54.14 3.60
N SER A 126 -10.76 53.52 4.77
CA SER A 126 -9.52 53.56 5.55
C SER A 126 -8.31 53.05 4.75
N THR A 127 -7.12 53.27 5.30
CA THR A 127 -5.95 52.50 4.87
C THR A 127 -6.19 50.99 5.04
N ASN A 128 -5.55 50.19 4.19
CA ASN A 128 -5.75 48.74 4.17
C ASN A 128 -5.16 48.10 5.44
N THR A 129 -6.00 47.37 6.18
CA THR A 129 -5.53 46.50 7.26
C THR A 129 -5.26 45.12 6.68
N ASN A 130 -3.98 44.76 6.54
CA ASN A 130 -3.57 43.49 5.94
C ASN A 130 -3.84 42.30 6.90
N CYS A 131 -4.39 41.22 6.36
CA CYS A 131 -4.52 39.96 7.08
C CYS A 131 -3.18 39.23 7.22
N ALA A 132 -3.08 38.34 8.19
CA ALA A 132 -1.89 37.52 8.40
C ALA A 132 -1.62 36.57 7.22
N THR A 133 -0.41 36.00 7.19
CA THR A 133 0.03 35.11 6.09
C THR A 133 -0.84 33.85 5.98
N ASP A 134 -1.43 33.41 7.08
CA ASP A 134 -2.32 32.27 7.25
C ASP A 134 -3.81 32.63 7.25
N GLU A 135 -4.15 33.90 7.01
CA GLU A 135 -5.52 34.40 6.91
C GLU A 135 -5.85 34.86 5.47
N ILE A 136 -7.14 34.97 5.20
CA ILE A 136 -7.71 35.58 4.00
C ILE A 136 -8.69 36.69 4.39
N CYS A 137 -8.85 37.69 3.51
CA CYS A 137 -9.99 38.60 3.67
C CYS A 137 -11.25 37.96 3.08
N LYS A 138 -12.26 37.75 3.94
CA LYS A 138 -13.61 37.33 3.56
C LYS A 138 -14.62 38.25 4.23
N ASP A 139 -15.59 38.75 3.45
CA ASP A 139 -16.69 39.60 3.94
C ASP A 139 -16.24 40.78 4.83
N GLY A 140 -15.09 41.38 4.50
CA GLY A 140 -14.52 42.51 5.24
C GLY A 140 -13.84 42.15 6.57
N ALA A 141 -13.53 40.89 6.80
CA ALA A 141 -12.81 40.40 7.97
C ALA A 141 -11.65 39.47 7.57
N CYS A 142 -10.64 39.38 8.43
CA CYS A 142 -9.60 38.37 8.30
C CYS A 142 -10.08 37.06 8.94
N GLU A 143 -10.06 35.99 8.16
CA GLU A 143 -10.44 34.64 8.58
C GLU A 143 -9.31 33.66 8.30
N ASP A 144 -9.16 32.65 9.15
CA ASP A 144 -8.15 31.61 8.98
C ASP A 144 -8.30 30.86 7.65
N LYS A 145 -7.17 30.55 7.01
CA LYS A 145 -7.17 29.71 5.82
C LYS A 145 -7.64 28.30 6.15
N VAL A 146 -8.71 27.88 5.48
CA VAL A 146 -9.11 26.49 5.43
C VAL A 146 -8.04 25.68 4.70
N THR A 147 -7.58 24.62 5.35
CA THR A 147 -6.75 23.59 4.73
C THR A 147 -7.68 22.59 4.07
N CYS A 148 -7.50 22.34 2.77
CA CYS A 148 -8.31 21.33 2.10
C CYS A 148 -7.92 19.93 2.60
N THR A 149 -8.93 19.12 2.90
CA THR A 149 -8.76 17.75 3.38
C THR A 149 -9.49 16.79 2.47
N GLU A 150 -8.88 15.62 2.24
CA GLU A 150 -9.47 14.49 1.52
C GLU A 150 -9.11 13.17 2.25
N THR A 151 -9.83 12.10 1.92
CA THR A 151 -9.82 10.85 2.70
C THR A 151 -9.16 9.68 1.98
N ASP A 152 -8.72 9.84 0.73
CA ASP A 152 -8.24 8.79 -0.18
C ASP A 152 -6.86 9.05 -0.80
N LYS A 153 -6.14 10.08 -0.33
CA LYS A 153 -4.81 10.50 -0.81
C LYS A 153 -4.81 11.06 -2.23
N GLY A 154 -5.92 11.61 -2.69
CA GLY A 154 -5.93 12.55 -3.80
C GLY A 154 -6.83 12.09 -4.94
N MET A 155 -6.23 11.59 -6.02
CA MET A 155 -6.97 11.05 -7.17
C MET A 155 -6.92 9.52 -7.15
N ASP A 156 -7.61 8.89 -6.21
CA ASP A 156 -7.73 7.43 -6.08
C ASP A 156 -9.12 6.95 -6.52
N ALA A 157 -9.21 6.58 -7.79
CA ALA A 157 -10.45 6.10 -8.40
C ALA A 157 -11.06 4.84 -7.75
N LEU A 158 -10.35 4.15 -6.85
CA LEU A 158 -10.80 2.93 -6.20
C LEU A 158 -11.35 3.14 -4.78
N THR A 159 -11.16 4.32 -4.21
CA THR A 159 -11.57 4.64 -2.84
C THR A 159 -12.51 5.82 -2.85
N LYS A 160 -13.71 5.66 -2.30
CA LYS A 160 -14.65 6.79 -2.22
C LYS A 160 -14.18 7.77 -1.15
N ALA A 161 -14.08 9.04 -1.50
CA ALA A 161 -13.73 10.10 -0.59
C ALA A 161 -14.71 11.28 -0.59
N THR A 162 -14.54 12.09 0.46
CA THR A 162 -15.16 13.41 0.56
C THR A 162 -14.07 14.45 0.74
N THR A 163 -14.03 15.39 -0.19
CA THR A 163 -13.13 16.55 -0.19
C THR A 163 -13.84 17.74 0.44
N ILE A 164 -13.18 18.39 1.41
CA ILE A 164 -13.63 19.63 2.03
C ILE A 164 -12.57 20.70 1.81
N GLY A 165 -12.97 21.83 1.25
CA GLY A 165 -12.05 22.93 0.93
C GLY A 165 -12.78 24.09 0.25
N TYR A 166 -12.02 25.02 -0.33
CA TYR A 166 -12.61 26.17 -1.02
C TYR A 166 -13.23 25.80 -2.38
N ALA A 167 -14.36 26.41 -2.71
CA ALA A 167 -14.95 26.32 -4.03
C ALA A 167 -14.06 27.05 -5.06
N PRO A 168 -13.88 26.49 -6.28
CA PRO A 168 -13.03 27.09 -7.30
C PRO A 168 -13.34 28.58 -7.55
N GLY A 169 -12.34 29.44 -7.38
CA GLY A 169 -12.45 30.88 -7.63
C GLY A 169 -13.13 31.69 -6.52
N THR A 170 -13.44 31.08 -5.37
CA THR A 170 -14.08 31.76 -4.23
C THR A 170 -13.47 31.27 -2.91
N TYR A 171 -13.76 31.95 -1.79
CA TYR A 171 -13.36 31.51 -0.45
C TYR A 171 -14.53 30.85 0.32
N ASP A 172 -15.49 30.28 -0.40
CA ASP A 172 -16.59 29.53 0.19
C ASP A 172 -16.19 28.09 0.43
N VAL A 173 -16.43 27.60 1.64
CA VAL A 173 -16.13 26.21 2.02
C VAL A 173 -17.22 25.31 1.47
N ILE A 174 -16.82 24.31 0.69
CA ILE A 174 -17.70 23.29 0.13
C ILE A 174 -17.24 21.89 0.51
N SER A 175 -18.20 20.97 0.55
CA SER A 175 -17.98 19.54 0.70
C SER A 175 -18.45 18.83 -0.56
N LYS A 176 -17.57 18.05 -1.19
CA LYS A 176 -17.87 17.25 -2.39
C LYS A 176 -17.42 15.82 -2.19
N THR A 177 -18.18 14.88 -2.72
CA THR A 177 -17.94 13.45 -2.57
C THR A 177 -17.92 12.84 -3.97
N ASP A 178 -17.06 11.84 -4.17
CA ASP A 178 -16.94 11.19 -5.47
C ASP A 178 -18.27 10.59 -5.92
N ILE A 179 -18.52 10.76 -7.21
CA ILE A 179 -19.80 10.41 -7.79
C ILE A 179 -19.62 9.76 -9.15
N CYS A 180 -20.30 8.63 -9.31
CA CYS A 180 -20.40 7.94 -10.58
C CYS A 180 -21.55 8.48 -11.41
N ASN A 181 -21.29 8.68 -12.69
CA ASN A 181 -22.32 8.83 -13.71
C ASN A 181 -22.07 7.79 -14.81
N SER A 182 -22.86 6.70 -14.80
CA SER A 182 -22.64 5.53 -15.65
C SER A 182 -21.21 4.98 -15.47
N ASN A 183 -20.36 5.07 -16.51
CA ASN A 183 -18.99 4.57 -16.49
C ASN A 183 -17.95 5.67 -16.25
N VAL A 184 -18.37 6.87 -15.84
CA VAL A 184 -17.47 7.99 -15.56
C VAL A 184 -17.53 8.33 -14.07
N LEU A 185 -16.40 8.21 -13.39
CA LEU A 185 -16.18 8.71 -12.04
C LEU A 185 -15.83 10.20 -12.12
N THR A 186 -16.53 11.04 -11.38
CA THR A 186 -16.07 12.37 -11.04
C THR A 186 -15.39 12.28 -9.69
N GLU A 187 -14.07 12.37 -9.72
CA GLU A 187 -13.18 12.32 -8.58
C GLU A 187 -12.96 13.74 -8.05
N TYR A 188 -13.23 13.98 -6.78
CA TYR A 188 -12.95 15.25 -6.11
C TYR A 188 -11.67 15.15 -5.29
N TRP A 189 -10.82 16.17 -5.38
CA TRP A 189 -9.49 16.14 -4.77
C TRP A 189 -8.99 17.54 -4.42
N CYS A 190 -8.00 17.62 -3.54
CA CYS A 190 -7.45 18.90 -3.08
C CYS A 190 -6.35 19.45 -3.99
N LEU A 191 -6.47 20.71 -4.40
CA LEU A 191 -5.40 21.46 -5.04
C LEU A 191 -5.27 22.86 -4.43
N ASN A 192 -4.14 23.14 -3.76
CA ASN A 192 -3.86 24.46 -3.17
C ASN A 192 -5.00 24.99 -2.28
N ASN A 193 -5.56 24.14 -1.41
CA ASN A 193 -6.73 24.41 -0.56
C ASN A 193 -8.10 24.54 -1.27
N TYR A 194 -8.17 24.36 -2.59
CA TYR A 194 -9.42 24.32 -3.34
C TYR A 194 -9.86 22.88 -3.63
N VAL A 195 -11.17 22.67 -3.61
CA VAL A 195 -11.80 21.44 -4.11
C VAL A 195 -11.76 21.47 -5.63
N ASN A 196 -11.01 20.55 -6.21
CA ASN A 196 -10.92 20.33 -7.65
C ASN A 196 -11.62 19.02 -8.02
N ASN A 197 -11.75 18.74 -9.32
CA ASN A 197 -12.24 17.44 -9.78
C ASN A 197 -11.58 17.00 -11.09
N THR A 198 -11.54 15.69 -11.30
CA THR A 198 -11.18 15.09 -12.59
C THR A 198 -12.22 14.04 -13.00
N LYS A 199 -12.32 13.77 -14.30
CA LYS A 199 -13.21 12.74 -14.83
C LYS A 199 -12.41 11.53 -15.26
N ILE A 200 -12.74 10.37 -14.68
CA ILE A 200 -12.06 9.10 -14.92
C ILE A 200 -13.06 8.14 -15.58
N THR A 201 -12.70 7.59 -16.73
CA THR A 201 -13.52 6.57 -17.41
C THR A 201 -13.18 5.19 -16.85
N CYS A 202 -14.12 4.56 -16.15
CA CYS A 202 -13.97 3.25 -15.55
C CYS A 202 -14.30 2.14 -16.57
N ILE A 203 -13.33 1.27 -16.85
CA ILE A 203 -13.46 0.20 -17.85
C ILE A 203 -14.59 -0.78 -17.49
N TYR A 204 -14.75 -1.11 -16.20
CA TYR A 204 -15.75 -2.05 -15.70
C TYR A 204 -16.99 -1.38 -15.08
N GLY A 205 -17.21 -0.11 -15.44
CA GLY A 205 -18.25 0.72 -14.84
C GLY A 205 -17.84 1.32 -13.50
N CYS A 206 -18.72 2.17 -12.98
CA CYS A 206 -18.51 2.93 -11.75
C CYS A 206 -19.73 2.75 -10.86
N THR A 207 -19.53 2.44 -9.59
CA THR A 207 -20.64 2.37 -8.62
C THR A 207 -20.26 3.04 -7.30
N ASN A 208 -21.22 3.70 -6.66
CA ASN A 208 -21.06 4.35 -5.34
C ASN A 208 -19.86 5.33 -5.19
N GLY A 209 -19.41 5.95 -6.28
CA GLY A 209 -18.27 6.87 -6.23
C GLY A 209 -16.91 6.17 -6.30
N THR A 210 -16.83 4.96 -6.83
CA THR A 210 -15.57 4.29 -7.17
C THR A 210 -15.67 3.57 -8.52
N CYS A 211 -14.54 3.45 -9.21
CA CYS A 211 -14.43 2.56 -10.36
C CYS A 211 -14.51 1.10 -9.90
N ASN A 212 -15.33 0.29 -10.58
CA ASN A 212 -15.37 -1.14 -10.34
C ASN A 212 -14.04 -1.76 -10.77
N THR A 213 -13.49 -2.62 -9.93
CA THR A 213 -12.42 -3.53 -10.32
C THR A 213 -13.04 -4.77 -10.96
N TYR A 214 -12.30 -5.40 -11.88
CA TYR A 214 -12.73 -6.69 -12.43
C TYR A 214 -12.66 -7.73 -11.31
N VAL A 215 -13.82 -8.13 -10.80
CA VAL A 215 -13.97 -9.37 -10.05
C VAL A 215 -14.54 -10.37 -11.07
N PRO A 216 -13.73 -11.26 -11.66
CA PRO A 216 -14.28 -12.35 -12.44
C PRO A 216 -15.25 -13.11 -11.53
N THR A 217 -16.50 -13.23 -11.94
CA THR A 217 -17.46 -14.09 -11.27
C THR A 217 -17.09 -15.52 -11.61
N CYS A 218 -16.16 -16.08 -10.85
CA CYS A 218 -15.88 -17.50 -10.83
C CYS A 218 -16.77 -18.16 -9.75
N SER A 219 -16.85 -19.49 -9.77
CA SER A 219 -17.47 -20.29 -8.72
C SER A 219 -16.44 -21.30 -8.27
N ASP A 220 -16.38 -21.58 -6.98
CA ASP A 220 -15.52 -22.65 -6.46
C ASP A 220 -15.94 -23.99 -7.07
N ASP A 221 -14.98 -24.73 -7.64
CA ASP A 221 -15.17 -26.09 -8.14
C ASP A 221 -15.08 -27.13 -7.00
N CYS A 222 -14.52 -26.75 -5.85
CA CYS A 222 -14.20 -27.62 -4.70
C CYS A 222 -14.02 -26.82 -3.41
N SER A 223 -13.86 -27.47 -2.24
CA SER A 223 -13.58 -26.81 -0.97
C SER A 223 -12.10 -26.85 -0.61
N THR A 224 -11.59 -25.83 0.08
CA THR A 224 -10.16 -25.72 0.42
C THR A 224 -9.61 -27.01 1.04
N GLY A 225 -8.57 -27.57 0.42
CA GLY A 225 -7.89 -28.77 0.92
C GLY A 225 -8.57 -30.08 0.59
N ASP A 226 -9.73 -30.06 -0.08
CA ASP A 226 -10.32 -31.28 -0.64
C ASP A 226 -9.32 -31.99 -1.54
N LYS A 227 -9.38 -33.32 -1.56
CA LYS A 227 -8.60 -34.16 -2.47
C LYS A 227 -9.53 -35.05 -3.27
N GLN A 228 -9.20 -35.28 -4.53
CA GLN A 228 -9.89 -36.25 -5.38
C GLN A 228 -8.90 -37.06 -6.22
N CYS A 229 -9.32 -38.25 -6.63
CA CYS A 229 -8.58 -39.01 -7.63
C CYS A 229 -8.88 -38.52 -9.04
N SER A 230 -7.83 -38.35 -9.83
CA SER A 230 -7.88 -38.01 -11.26
C SER A 230 -6.94 -38.94 -12.02
N GLY A 231 -7.48 -40.02 -12.59
CA GLY A 231 -6.67 -41.13 -13.12
C GLY A 231 -5.94 -41.89 -12.01
N ASN A 232 -4.68 -42.29 -12.25
CA ASN A 232 -3.82 -42.91 -11.22
C ASN A 232 -3.01 -41.87 -10.43
N GLY A 233 -3.67 -40.81 -9.99
CA GLY A 233 -3.08 -39.69 -9.27
C GLY A 233 -4.15 -38.88 -8.55
N TYR A 234 -3.75 -37.92 -7.73
CA TYR A 234 -4.67 -37.07 -6.98
C TYR A 234 -4.53 -35.60 -7.36
N GLN A 235 -5.60 -34.84 -7.15
CA GLN A 235 -5.61 -33.38 -7.20
C GLN A 235 -5.97 -32.83 -5.82
N THR A 236 -5.46 -31.64 -5.50
CA THR A 236 -5.80 -30.91 -4.27
C THR A 236 -6.52 -29.64 -4.64
N CYS A 237 -7.55 -29.27 -3.88
CA CYS A 237 -8.31 -28.05 -4.09
C CYS A 237 -7.58 -26.83 -3.49
N GLY A 238 -7.42 -25.79 -4.28
CA GLY A 238 -6.74 -24.55 -3.93
C GLY A 238 -6.92 -23.49 -5.01
N ASN A 239 -6.23 -22.36 -4.87
CA ASN A 239 -6.20 -21.34 -5.92
C ASN A 239 -4.87 -21.48 -6.70
N TYR A 240 -4.99 -21.82 -7.97
CA TYR A 240 -3.92 -22.12 -8.92
C TYR A 240 -3.88 -21.16 -10.10
N ASP A 241 -4.75 -20.15 -10.14
CA ASP A 241 -4.67 -19.04 -11.09
C ASP A 241 -4.69 -17.64 -10.41
N ASN A 242 -5.24 -16.61 -11.06
CA ASN A 242 -5.24 -15.22 -10.58
C ASN A 242 -6.66 -14.69 -10.35
N ASP A 243 -7.60 -15.56 -9.98
CA ASP A 243 -8.90 -15.15 -9.45
C ASP A 243 -9.07 -15.49 -7.96
N SER A 244 -10.29 -15.40 -7.44
CA SER A 244 -10.61 -15.64 -6.03
C SER A 244 -11.22 -17.01 -5.73
N CYS A 245 -11.48 -17.82 -6.76
CA CYS A 245 -12.15 -19.10 -6.62
C CYS A 245 -11.16 -20.24 -6.42
N LEU A 246 -11.70 -21.37 -6.01
CA LEU A 246 -10.94 -22.59 -5.79
C LEU A 246 -11.12 -23.56 -6.95
N GLU A 247 -10.01 -24.12 -7.42
CA GLU A 247 -9.95 -25.11 -8.48
C GLU A 247 -9.04 -26.29 -8.12
N TRP A 248 -9.14 -27.34 -8.91
CA TRP A 248 -8.30 -28.53 -8.77
C TRP A 248 -6.89 -28.29 -9.31
N SER A 249 -5.89 -28.68 -8.52
CA SER A 249 -4.49 -28.65 -8.94
C SER A 249 -4.23 -29.47 -10.20
N SER A 250 -3.03 -29.34 -10.77
CA SER A 250 -2.52 -30.39 -11.65
C SER A 250 -2.45 -31.75 -10.94
N THR A 251 -2.64 -32.83 -11.69
CA THR A 251 -2.63 -34.19 -11.14
C THR A 251 -1.23 -34.57 -10.66
N THR A 252 -1.12 -34.94 -9.38
CA THR A 252 0.06 -35.60 -8.83
C THR A 252 -0.09 -37.10 -9.01
N ASN A 253 0.70 -37.68 -9.92
CA ASN A 253 0.62 -39.11 -10.23
C ASN A 253 1.14 -39.97 -9.08
N CYS A 254 0.45 -41.09 -8.81
CA CYS A 254 0.91 -42.13 -7.91
C CYS A 254 2.08 -42.91 -8.53
N TYR A 255 2.92 -43.51 -7.69
CA TYR A 255 3.97 -44.42 -8.15
C TYR A 255 3.38 -45.69 -8.81
N SER A 256 4.20 -46.42 -9.56
CA SER A 256 3.78 -47.61 -10.31
C SER A 256 3.22 -48.75 -9.44
N ASN A 257 3.56 -48.76 -8.15
CA ASN A 257 3.12 -49.71 -7.11
C ASN A 257 1.98 -49.16 -6.23
N GLN A 258 1.35 -48.06 -6.64
CA GLN A 258 0.27 -47.40 -5.92
C GLN A 258 -0.93 -47.16 -6.82
N THR A 259 -2.10 -47.10 -6.19
CA THR A 259 -3.34 -46.68 -6.83
C THR A 259 -3.98 -45.53 -6.06
N CYS A 260 -4.61 -44.60 -6.76
CA CYS A 260 -5.33 -43.52 -6.09
C CYS A 260 -6.63 -44.05 -5.48
N THR A 261 -6.79 -43.91 -4.17
CA THR A 261 -8.02 -44.20 -3.43
C THR A 261 -8.31 -43.03 -2.50
N ASP A 262 -9.54 -42.50 -2.55
CA ASP A 262 -10.00 -41.38 -1.70
C ASP A 262 -9.07 -40.14 -1.70
N GLY A 263 -8.49 -39.83 -2.87
CA GLY A 263 -7.60 -38.68 -3.04
C GLY A 263 -6.18 -38.89 -2.52
N GLU A 264 -5.80 -40.12 -2.19
CA GLU A 264 -4.46 -40.49 -1.72
C GLU A 264 -3.87 -41.64 -2.54
N CYS A 265 -2.55 -41.65 -2.70
CA CYS A 265 -1.85 -42.77 -3.32
C CYS A 265 -1.61 -43.88 -2.28
N VAL A 266 -2.30 -45.01 -2.44
CA VAL A 266 -2.23 -46.16 -1.54
C VAL A 266 -1.48 -47.29 -2.24
N ALA A 267 -0.59 -47.99 -1.53
CA ALA A 267 0.13 -49.13 -2.07
C ALA A 267 -0.83 -50.25 -2.49
N THR A 268 -0.57 -50.87 -3.65
CA THR A 268 -1.39 -51.98 -4.17
C THR A 268 -0.86 -53.36 -3.77
N CYS A 269 0.20 -53.40 -2.99
CA CYS A 269 0.85 -54.63 -2.57
C CYS A 269 0.05 -55.32 -1.45
N THR A 270 0.32 -56.61 -1.26
CA THR A 270 -0.17 -57.40 -0.13
C THR A 270 1.03 -58.01 0.58
N ASP A 271 1.05 -58.01 1.90
CA ASP A 271 2.12 -58.64 2.67
C ASP A 271 2.25 -60.14 2.33
N ASP A 272 3.42 -60.54 1.83
CA ASP A 272 3.80 -61.95 1.66
C ASP A 272 4.13 -62.62 3.02
N CYS A 273 4.28 -61.80 4.07
CA CYS A 273 4.58 -62.24 5.42
C CYS A 273 4.00 -61.30 6.48
N SER A 274 3.39 -61.85 7.53
CA SER A 274 2.55 -61.09 8.45
C SER A 274 3.28 -60.35 9.57
N THR A 275 4.60 -60.47 9.71
CA THR A 275 5.35 -59.81 10.80
C THR A 275 6.80 -59.57 10.41
N SER A 276 7.22 -58.30 10.37
CA SER A 276 8.61 -57.93 10.15
C SER A 276 9.53 -58.62 11.16
N GLY A 277 10.63 -59.21 10.67
CA GLY A 277 11.57 -60.03 11.42
C GLY A 277 11.20 -61.51 11.55
N ALA A 278 10.00 -61.94 11.11
CA ALA A 278 9.67 -63.36 11.05
C ALA A 278 10.66 -64.11 10.15
N LYS A 279 10.95 -65.37 10.47
CA LYS A 279 11.84 -66.21 9.65
C LYS A 279 11.14 -67.47 9.19
N LYS A 280 11.35 -67.86 7.94
CA LYS A 280 10.95 -69.17 7.40
C LYS A 280 12.15 -69.87 6.80
N CYS A 281 12.13 -71.20 6.80
CA CYS A 281 13.11 -71.96 6.03
C CYS A 281 12.80 -71.85 4.55
N ASP A 282 13.84 -71.67 3.75
CA ASP A 282 13.82 -71.84 2.30
C ASP A 282 14.66 -73.08 1.97
N GLY A 283 13.97 -74.21 1.84
CA GLY A 283 14.61 -75.53 1.81
C GLY A 283 15.29 -75.93 3.14
N THR A 284 16.23 -76.86 3.07
CA THR A 284 16.99 -77.39 4.22
C THR A 284 18.31 -76.65 4.45
N THR A 285 18.71 -75.77 3.53
CA THR A 285 20.05 -75.17 3.48
C THR A 285 20.05 -73.67 3.81
N GLY A 286 18.89 -73.02 3.94
CA GLY A 286 18.83 -71.58 4.23
C GLY A 286 17.50 -71.11 4.81
N TYR A 287 17.45 -69.82 5.18
CA TYR A 287 16.24 -69.16 5.69
C TYR A 287 16.05 -67.78 5.04
N GLN A 288 14.81 -67.31 5.03
CA GLN A 288 14.44 -65.94 4.64
C GLN A 288 13.91 -65.17 5.84
N THR A 289 14.08 -63.86 5.87
CA THR A 289 13.55 -62.95 6.90
C THR A 289 12.48 -62.06 6.30
N CYS A 290 11.37 -61.86 7.00
CA CYS A 290 10.29 -60.98 6.61
C CYS A 290 10.66 -59.52 6.86
N GLY A 291 10.43 -58.64 5.89
CA GLY A 291 10.77 -57.22 5.97
C GLY A 291 10.41 -56.53 4.65
N ASN A 292 10.62 -55.21 4.58
CA ASN A 292 10.43 -54.50 3.33
C ASN A 292 11.77 -54.47 2.57
N TYR A 293 11.80 -55.10 1.40
CA TYR A 293 13.01 -55.25 0.60
C TYR A 293 12.95 -54.52 -0.75
N ASP A 294 11.92 -53.69 -0.97
CA ASP A 294 11.80 -52.83 -2.14
C ASP A 294 11.33 -51.40 -1.80
N THR A 295 10.46 -50.82 -2.62
CA THR A 295 10.03 -49.42 -2.55
C THR A 295 8.57 -49.25 -2.14
N ASP A 296 7.78 -50.32 -2.05
CA ASP A 296 6.42 -50.22 -1.53
C ASP A 296 6.41 -50.26 0.01
N SER A 297 5.24 -50.42 0.63
CA SER A 297 5.09 -50.45 2.09
C SER A 297 4.79 -51.83 2.66
N CYS A 298 4.71 -52.85 1.82
CA CYS A 298 4.39 -54.21 2.22
C CYS A 298 5.62 -54.96 2.74
N LEU A 299 5.36 -56.13 3.29
CA LEU A 299 6.37 -57.04 3.82
C LEU A 299 6.59 -58.22 2.87
N GLU A 300 7.84 -58.42 2.46
CA GLU A 300 8.30 -59.51 1.61
C GLU A 300 9.31 -60.41 2.34
N TRP A 301 9.57 -61.59 1.76
CA TRP A 301 10.66 -62.45 2.19
C TRP A 301 11.98 -62.01 1.57
N SER A 302 13.01 -61.83 2.39
CA SER A 302 14.38 -61.52 1.94
C SER A 302 14.94 -62.55 0.96
N SER A 303 16.06 -62.22 0.33
CA SER A 303 16.90 -63.25 -0.27
C SER A 303 17.35 -64.30 0.76
N THR A 304 17.60 -65.51 0.28
CA THR A 304 17.93 -66.67 1.13
C THR A 304 19.30 -66.50 1.78
N THR A 305 19.31 -66.51 3.11
CA THR A 305 20.55 -66.59 3.90
C THR A 305 20.91 -68.05 4.09
N ASN A 306 22.03 -68.47 3.51
CA ASN A 306 22.49 -69.86 3.59
C ASN A 306 22.99 -70.19 5.01
N CYS A 307 22.63 -71.38 5.48
CA CYS A 307 23.24 -72.01 6.63
C CYS A 307 24.65 -72.48 6.31
N ASP A 308 25.50 -72.50 7.33
CA ASP A 308 26.78 -73.20 7.27
C ASP A 308 26.59 -74.68 6.88
N TYR A 309 27.53 -75.28 6.16
CA TYR A 309 27.44 -76.65 5.62
C TYR A 309 27.19 -77.73 6.71
N THR A 310 27.54 -77.43 7.96
CA THR A 310 27.31 -78.30 9.13
C THR A 310 25.91 -78.16 9.76
N LYS A 311 25.08 -77.25 9.23
CA LYS A 311 23.76 -76.90 9.76
C LYS A 311 22.67 -77.15 8.73
N THR A 312 21.44 -77.34 9.21
CA THR A 312 20.22 -77.40 8.41
C THR A 312 19.22 -76.37 8.93
N CYS A 313 18.38 -75.83 8.05
CA CYS A 313 17.33 -74.92 8.48
C CYS A 313 16.20 -75.71 9.15
N LYS A 314 15.86 -75.31 10.39
CA LYS A 314 14.67 -75.78 11.10
C LYS A 314 13.98 -74.59 11.76
N SER A 315 12.69 -74.40 11.47
CA SER A 315 11.87 -73.29 12.02
C SER A 315 12.53 -71.91 11.83
N GLY A 316 13.02 -71.62 10.62
CA GLY A 316 13.64 -70.34 10.27
C GLY A 316 15.03 -70.10 10.87
N ASN A 317 15.68 -71.12 11.46
CA ASN A 317 17.00 -71.00 12.06
C ASN A 317 17.94 -72.12 11.61
N CYS A 318 19.22 -71.81 11.46
CA CYS A 318 20.25 -72.79 11.17
C CYS A 318 20.63 -73.57 12.44
N VAL A 319 20.20 -74.82 12.51
CA VAL A 319 20.51 -75.75 13.62
C VAL A 319 21.52 -76.79 13.15
N LYS A 320 22.30 -77.38 14.06
CA LYS A 320 23.28 -78.42 13.71
C LYS A 320 22.58 -79.61 13.06
N LYS A 321 23.13 -80.18 11.98
CA LYS A 321 22.66 -81.45 11.41
C LYS A 321 22.77 -82.54 12.48
N GLU A 322 21.65 -83.18 12.83
CA GLU A 322 21.65 -84.41 13.61
C GLU A 322 21.92 -85.56 12.63
N TRP A 323 23.20 -85.91 12.46
CA TRP A 323 23.59 -87.10 11.71
C TRP A 323 23.06 -88.32 12.46
N PRO A 324 22.38 -89.28 11.80
CA PRO A 324 22.13 -90.57 12.44
C PRO A 324 23.49 -91.21 12.73
N ILE A 325 23.86 -91.28 14.02
CA ILE A 325 25.05 -92.00 14.46
C ILE A 325 24.70 -93.49 14.36
N GLY A 326 24.77 -94.04 13.15
CA GLY A 326 24.82 -95.47 12.91
C GLY A 326 26.21 -95.96 13.28
N LEU A 327 26.31 -96.85 14.26
CA LEU A 327 27.53 -97.57 14.58
C LEU A 327 27.89 -98.43 13.36
N VAL A 328 28.90 -98.03 12.57
CA VAL A 328 29.41 -98.87 11.47
C VAL A 328 30.38 -99.88 12.07
N THR A 329 29.98 -101.15 12.13
CA THR A 329 30.88 -102.27 12.48
C THR A 329 31.63 -102.74 11.24
N PHE A 330 32.95 -102.88 11.36
CA PHE A 330 33.82 -103.41 10.31
C PHE A 330 34.07 -104.91 10.54
N GLU A 331 33.93 -105.72 9.50
CA GLU A 331 34.50 -107.08 9.45
C GLU A 331 35.61 -107.07 8.39
N CYS A 332 36.84 -107.44 8.81
CA CYS A 332 37.99 -107.53 7.93
C CYS A 332 38.51 -108.97 7.88
N ASN A 333 38.85 -109.44 6.69
CA ASN A 333 39.59 -110.69 6.51
C ASN A 333 40.84 -110.41 5.67
N VAL A 334 42.01 -110.78 6.19
CA VAL A 334 43.34 -110.49 5.60
C VAL A 334 43.54 -111.05 4.20
N ASN A 335 42.73 -112.02 3.76
CA ASN A 335 42.85 -112.60 2.42
C ASN A 335 41.82 -112.08 1.40
N ASP A 336 40.75 -111.42 1.85
CA ASP A 336 39.63 -111.03 0.99
C ASP A 336 39.30 -109.53 1.05
N GLY A 337 39.97 -108.75 1.90
CA GLY A 337 39.76 -107.30 2.07
C GLY A 337 38.77 -106.94 3.18
N CYS A 338 38.55 -105.64 3.40
CA CYS A 338 37.58 -105.12 4.36
C CYS A 338 36.33 -104.63 3.61
N TYR A 339 35.15 -105.10 4.01
CA TYR A 339 33.89 -104.68 3.38
C TYR A 339 33.00 -103.98 4.41
N PHE A 340 32.31 -102.92 3.99
CA PHE A 340 31.20 -102.34 4.74
C PHE A 340 30.06 -101.95 3.79
N THR A 341 28.86 -101.90 4.32
CA THR A 341 27.68 -101.38 3.62
C THR A 341 27.16 -100.18 4.40
N ASN A 342 26.87 -99.08 3.70
CA ASN A 342 26.26 -97.90 4.28
C ASN A 342 25.07 -97.47 3.42
N ASN A 343 23.97 -97.08 4.06
CA ASN A 343 22.76 -96.58 3.41
C ASN A 343 22.77 -95.05 3.45
N LEU A 344 23.65 -94.41 2.68
CA LEU A 344 23.65 -92.96 2.52
C LEU A 344 22.90 -92.56 1.24
N GLU A 345 22.09 -91.51 1.35
CA GLU A 345 21.46 -90.85 0.21
C GLU A 345 22.49 -89.95 -0.50
N THR A 346 22.27 -89.73 -1.80
CA THR A 346 23.30 -89.44 -2.81
C THR A 346 23.99 -88.07 -2.75
N ASP A 347 23.72 -87.24 -1.73
CA ASP A 347 24.22 -85.86 -1.64
C ASP A 347 25.05 -85.58 -0.37
N ASP A 348 25.35 -86.60 0.45
CA ASP A 348 26.15 -86.44 1.68
C ASP A 348 27.63 -86.83 1.52
N GLU A 349 28.53 -86.09 2.19
CA GLU A 349 29.97 -86.38 2.25
C GLU A 349 30.27 -87.43 3.33
N LEU A 350 30.82 -88.59 2.92
CA LEU A 350 31.19 -89.69 3.81
C LEU A 350 32.68 -89.60 4.22
N ILE A 351 32.95 -89.41 5.51
CA ILE A 351 34.32 -89.49 6.06
C ILE A 351 34.54 -90.89 6.66
N ILE A 352 35.47 -91.65 6.10
CA ILE A 352 35.87 -92.98 6.59
C ILE A 352 37.21 -92.84 7.31
N THR A 353 37.26 -93.23 8.59
CA THR A 353 38.52 -93.31 9.35
C THR A 353 38.91 -94.78 9.50
N LEU A 354 40.04 -95.17 8.91
CA LEU A 354 40.58 -96.54 9.03
C LEU A 354 41.65 -96.55 10.13
N LYS A 355 41.50 -97.48 11.09
CA LYS A 355 42.53 -97.78 12.08
C LYS A 355 43.08 -99.17 11.78
N ILE A 356 44.35 -99.26 11.42
CA ILE A 356 45.03 -100.54 11.13
C ILE A 356 45.88 -100.87 12.36
N GLU A 357 45.55 -101.98 13.03
CA GLU A 357 46.34 -102.53 14.13
C GLU A 357 46.84 -103.92 13.69
N PRO A 358 48.16 -104.15 13.58
CA PRO A 358 48.65 -105.47 13.23
C PRO A 358 48.48 -106.43 14.41
N GLU A 359 48.06 -107.68 14.16
CA GLU A 359 47.91 -108.70 15.20
C GLU A 359 49.25 -109.11 15.86
N SER A 360 50.39 -108.74 15.26
CA SER A 360 51.74 -108.96 15.79
C SER A 360 52.74 -107.93 15.24
N GLU A 361 53.89 -107.75 15.90
CA GLU A 361 54.97 -106.87 15.38
C GLU A 361 55.41 -107.28 13.97
N LEU A 362 55.29 -106.34 13.03
CA LEU A 362 55.77 -106.52 11.66
C LEU A 362 57.30 -106.35 11.61
N PRO A 363 58.01 -107.14 10.79
CA PRO A 363 59.44 -106.99 10.61
C PRO A 363 59.81 -105.60 10.03
N PRO A 364 61.06 -105.13 10.17
CA PRO A 364 61.47 -103.84 9.64
C PRO A 364 61.38 -103.81 8.11
N GLY A 365 60.58 -102.90 7.57
CA GLY A 365 60.39 -102.70 6.13
C GLY A 365 59.50 -101.50 5.83
N GLU A 366 59.46 -101.07 4.57
CA GLU A 366 58.43 -100.15 4.09
C GLU A 366 57.20 -100.95 3.69
N TYR A 367 56.06 -100.58 4.25
CA TYR A 367 54.75 -101.15 3.92
C TYR A 367 53.93 -100.05 3.26
N THR A 368 53.40 -100.35 2.07
CA THR A 368 52.55 -99.40 1.35
C THR A 368 51.14 -99.95 1.31
N PHE A 369 50.24 -99.35 2.07
CA PHE A 369 48.83 -99.70 1.98
C PHE A 369 48.18 -98.86 0.89
N THR A 370 47.60 -99.52 -0.10
CA THR A 370 46.78 -98.83 -1.09
C THR A 370 45.32 -99.02 -0.71
N ALA A 371 44.63 -97.91 -0.42
CA ALA A 371 43.20 -97.90 -0.20
C ALA A 371 42.50 -97.57 -1.52
N ASN A 372 41.92 -98.56 -2.17
CA ASN A 372 41.14 -98.36 -3.39
C ASN A 372 39.67 -98.25 -3.04
N MET A 373 39.07 -97.08 -3.26
CA MET A 373 37.64 -96.86 -3.07
C MET A 373 36.92 -97.09 -4.40
N ASN A 374 36.16 -98.18 -4.50
CA ASN A 374 35.29 -98.44 -5.64
C ASN A 374 33.85 -98.11 -5.25
N VAL A 375 33.31 -97.07 -5.89
CA VAL A 375 31.90 -96.69 -5.73
C VAL A 375 31.07 -97.43 -6.79
N GLY A 376 30.32 -98.43 -6.36
CA GLY A 376 29.38 -99.15 -7.21
C GLY A 376 28.20 -98.26 -7.64
N LYS A 377 27.58 -98.57 -8.79
CA LYS A 377 26.32 -97.92 -9.18
C LYS A 377 25.26 -98.17 -8.10
N ALA A 378 24.51 -97.13 -7.75
CA ALA A 378 23.37 -97.24 -6.85
C ALA A 378 22.42 -98.34 -7.34
N ASN A 379 21.97 -99.21 -6.43
CA ASN A 379 20.91 -100.16 -6.76
C ASN A 379 19.56 -99.42 -6.94
N SER A 380 18.49 -100.15 -7.26
CA SER A 380 17.16 -99.56 -7.51
C SER A 380 16.58 -98.76 -6.35
N ASP A 381 17.16 -98.90 -5.15
CA ASP A 381 16.73 -98.26 -3.92
C ASP A 381 17.67 -97.10 -3.51
N GLY A 382 18.60 -96.70 -4.40
CA GLY A 382 19.51 -95.57 -4.18
C GLY A 382 20.79 -95.89 -3.38
N MET A 383 21.02 -97.16 -3.04
CA MET A 383 22.13 -97.58 -2.18
C MET A 383 23.42 -97.78 -2.97
N GLN A 384 24.50 -97.08 -2.63
CA GLN A 384 25.83 -97.28 -3.21
C GLN A 384 26.67 -98.22 -2.35
N ILE A 385 27.23 -99.26 -2.98
CA ILE A 385 28.18 -100.16 -2.33
C ILE A 385 29.58 -99.57 -2.51
N VAL A 386 30.28 -99.32 -1.40
CA VAL A 386 31.67 -98.88 -1.40
C VAL A 386 32.54 -100.05 -0.99
N THR A 387 33.37 -100.53 -1.91
CA THR A 387 34.34 -101.59 -1.63
C THR A 387 35.70 -100.95 -1.37
N LEU A 388 36.34 -101.34 -0.27
CA LEU A 388 37.68 -100.92 0.10
C LEU A 388 38.62 -102.13 0.08
N THR A 389 39.41 -102.23 -0.99
CA THR A 389 40.43 -103.26 -1.09
C THR A 389 41.72 -102.73 -0.50
N LEU A 390 42.28 -103.47 0.45
CA LEU A 390 43.65 -103.30 0.93
C LEU A 390 44.51 -104.32 0.19
N GLU A 391 45.43 -103.83 -0.63
CA GLU A 391 46.43 -104.65 -1.29
C GLU A 391 47.78 -104.39 -0.61
N ASP A 392 48.51 -105.48 -0.33
CA ASP A 392 49.86 -105.47 0.28
C ASP A 392 50.95 -104.94 -0.67
#